data_AF-A0AAE8MNN7-F1
#
_entry.id   AF-A0AAE8MNN7-F1
#
_cell.length_a   1.000
_cell.length_b   1.000
_cell.length_c   1.000
_cell.angle_alpha   90.00
_cell.angle_beta   90.00
_cell.angle_gamma   90.00
#
_symmetry.space_group_name_H-M   'P 1'
#
loop_
_entity.id
_entity.type
_entity.pdbx_description
1 polymer ?
#
loop_
_entity_poly.entity_id
_entity_poly.type
_entity_poly.pdbx_seq_one_letter_code
_entity_poly.pdbx_strand_id
1 'polypeptide(L)'
;MRPREALPLDGSPDRDALPVGKRWASNFIKRHKELETHFFRRYNHQRAKYEDPTIIYDWFRLVENTIAKYGIRLDNIYNFDETGFIMGIIASGMVITGTERHGRPKSVQPRGQEWITIIQAINKEDQAIPPFIIGAGQYQLANWYRESNLPGD
;
A
#
# COMPACT_ATOMS: atom_id res chain seq x y z
N MET A 1 -1.05 32.00 -73.79
CA MET A 1 -0.49 31.69 -72.46
C MET A 1 -1.64 31.64 -71.47
N ARG A 2 -2.07 30.45 -71.04
CA ARG A 2 -3.03 30.24 -69.94
C ARG A 2 -2.45 29.14 -69.03
N PRO A 3 -2.52 29.26 -67.70
CA PRO A 3 -1.74 28.43 -66.79
C PRO A 3 -2.39 27.06 -66.58
N ARG A 4 -1.54 26.05 -66.30
CA ARG A 4 -1.95 24.72 -65.86
C ARG A 4 -2.58 24.81 -64.46
N GLU A 5 -3.77 24.24 -64.30
CA GLU A 5 -4.37 24.01 -62.99
C GLU A 5 -3.56 22.94 -62.24
N ALA A 6 -3.15 23.26 -61.02
CA ALA A 6 -2.49 22.34 -60.10
C ALA A 6 -3.55 21.48 -59.39
N LEU A 7 -3.40 20.16 -59.43
CA LEU A 7 -4.15 19.24 -58.58
C LEU A 7 -3.68 19.41 -57.12
N PRO A 8 -4.58 19.48 -56.12
CA PRO A 8 -4.15 19.47 -54.73
C PRO A 8 -3.75 18.05 -54.32
N LEU A 9 -2.47 17.88 -53.98
CA LEU A 9 -1.98 16.77 -53.15
C LEU A 9 -1.88 17.27 -51.70
N ASP A 10 -2.83 16.89 -50.86
CA ASP A 10 -2.64 16.81 -49.40
C ASP A 10 -3.73 15.91 -48.81
N GLY A 11 -3.41 14.62 -48.69
CA GLY A 11 -4.12 13.71 -47.80
C GLY A 11 -3.53 13.85 -46.39
N SER A 12 -4.10 14.74 -45.58
CA SER A 12 -3.90 14.76 -44.13
C SER A 12 -4.92 13.81 -43.50
N PRO A 13 -4.52 12.74 -42.80
CA PRO A 13 -5.47 11.87 -42.15
C PRO A 13 -6.04 12.58 -40.92
N ASP A 14 -7.37 12.55 -40.83
CA ASP A 14 -8.10 12.51 -39.57
C ASP A 14 -8.19 13.82 -38.76
N ARG A 15 -8.64 14.91 -39.41
CA ARG A 15 -9.11 16.11 -38.68
C ARG A 15 -10.61 16.08 -38.32
N ASP A 16 -11.34 15.04 -38.74
CA ASP A 16 -12.80 14.90 -38.55
C ASP A 16 -13.21 13.73 -37.63
N ALA A 17 -12.26 13.14 -36.88
CA ALA A 17 -12.59 12.08 -35.92
C ALA A 17 -13.48 12.62 -34.79
N LEU A 18 -14.71 12.10 -34.70
CA LEU A 18 -15.61 12.40 -33.59
C LEU A 18 -14.97 11.98 -32.25
N PRO A 19 -15.07 12.82 -31.20
CA PRO A 19 -14.50 12.49 -29.90
C PRO A 19 -15.13 11.20 -29.37
N VAL A 20 -14.27 10.30 -28.89
CA VAL A 20 -14.71 9.03 -28.31
C VAL A 20 -15.67 9.28 -27.14
N GLY A 21 -16.82 8.59 -27.16
CA GLY A 21 -17.82 8.72 -26.12
C GLY A 21 -17.31 8.24 -24.75
N LYS A 22 -17.87 8.77 -23.66
CA LYS A 22 -17.47 8.47 -22.26
C LYS A 22 -17.40 6.97 -21.91
N ARG A 23 -18.12 6.12 -22.65
CA ARG A 23 -18.21 4.67 -22.43
C ARG A 23 -17.30 3.86 -23.36
N TRP A 24 -16.49 4.51 -24.20
CA TRP A 24 -15.68 3.84 -25.21
C TRP A 24 -14.72 2.81 -24.61
N ALA A 25 -13.99 3.16 -23.56
CA ALA A 25 -13.02 2.26 -22.92
C ALA A 25 -13.69 0.99 -22.35
N SER A 26 -14.80 1.14 -21.62
CA SER A 26 -15.55 0.00 -21.08
C SER A 26 -16.14 -0.88 -22.17
N ASN A 27 -16.62 -0.28 -23.27
CA ASN A 27 -17.16 -1.02 -24.40
C ASN A 27 -16.07 -1.71 -25.22
N PHE A 28 -14.88 -1.12 -25.30
CA PHE A 28 -13.71 -1.71 -25.93
C PHE A 28 -13.28 -2.98 -25.18
N ILE A 29 -13.09 -2.90 -23.86
CA ILE A 29 -12.74 -4.06 -23.01
C ILE A 29 -13.82 -5.17 -23.11
N LYS A 30 -15.11 -4.81 -23.16
CA LYS A 30 -16.19 -5.81 -23.31
C LYS A 30 -16.18 -6.56 -24.65
N ARG A 31 -15.71 -5.93 -25.72
CA ARG A 31 -15.63 -6.56 -27.06
C ARG A 31 -14.44 -7.51 -27.18
N HIS A 32 -13.37 -7.22 -26.45
CA HIS A 32 -12.11 -7.95 -26.48
C HIS A 32 -11.97 -8.79 -25.21
N LYS A 33 -12.54 -10.00 -25.22
CA LYS A 33 -12.54 -10.92 -24.06
C LYS A 33 -11.13 -11.41 -23.67
N GLU A 34 -10.17 -11.25 -24.57
CA GLU A 34 -8.74 -11.44 -24.35
C GLU A 34 -8.12 -10.36 -23.45
N LEU A 35 -8.83 -9.25 -23.19
CA LEU A 35 -8.37 -8.16 -22.33
C LEU A 35 -9.00 -8.27 -20.94
N GLU A 36 -8.17 -8.47 -19.93
CA GLU A 36 -8.58 -8.37 -18.53
C GLU A 36 -8.15 -7.03 -17.93
N THR A 37 -9.02 -6.44 -17.12
CA THR A 37 -8.70 -5.24 -16.35
C THR A 37 -8.23 -5.64 -14.96
N HIS A 38 -6.94 -5.44 -14.69
CA HIS A 38 -6.33 -5.68 -13.39
C HIS A 38 -6.08 -4.34 -12.69
N PHE A 39 -6.48 -4.23 -11.43
CA PHE A 39 -6.08 -3.09 -10.61
C PHE A 39 -4.60 -3.27 -10.25
N PHE A 40 -3.75 -2.34 -10.71
CA PHE A 40 -2.38 -2.32 -10.22
C PHE A 40 -2.39 -1.92 -8.74
N ARG A 41 -1.77 -2.73 -7.88
CA ARG A 41 -1.39 -2.26 -6.55
C ARG A 41 -0.23 -1.29 -6.73
N ARG A 42 -0.30 -0.12 -6.09
CA ARG A 42 0.85 0.78 -6.00
C ARG A 42 1.96 0.05 -5.26
N TYR A 43 2.93 -0.44 -6.00
CA TYR A 43 4.14 -1.01 -5.45
C TYR A 43 5.07 0.13 -5.05
N ASN A 44 5.66 0.08 -3.86
CA ASN A 44 6.53 1.15 -3.41
C ASN A 44 7.77 1.19 -4.32
N HIS A 45 7.94 2.28 -5.06
CA HIS A 45 9.03 2.45 -6.02
C HIS A 45 10.43 2.32 -5.38
N GLN A 46 10.57 2.67 -4.10
CA GLN A 46 11.82 2.41 -3.39
C GLN A 46 12.04 0.90 -3.20
N ARG A 47 11.01 0.15 -2.80
CA ARG A 47 11.12 -1.32 -2.68
C ARG A 47 11.51 -1.97 -4.02
N ALA A 48 10.88 -1.56 -5.11
CA ALA A 48 11.21 -2.05 -6.46
C ALA A 48 12.68 -1.83 -6.85
N LYS A 49 13.32 -0.76 -6.36
CA LYS A 49 14.71 -0.43 -6.68
C LYS A 49 15.73 -1.19 -5.85
N TYR A 50 15.35 -1.66 -4.67
CA TYR A 50 16.25 -2.30 -3.71
C TYR A 50 16.00 -3.80 -3.54
N GLU A 51 15.03 -4.37 -4.26
CA GLU A 51 14.81 -5.81 -4.33
C GLU A 51 15.74 -6.45 -5.36
N ASP A 52 16.93 -6.86 -4.91
CA ASP A 52 17.78 -7.77 -5.69
C ASP A 52 17.28 -9.20 -5.48
N PRO A 53 16.79 -9.89 -6.53
CA PRO A 53 16.30 -11.25 -6.41
C PRO A 53 17.33 -12.21 -5.79
N THR A 54 18.62 -12.01 -6.08
CA THR A 54 19.72 -12.83 -5.56
C THR A 54 19.80 -12.72 -4.04
N ILE A 55 19.78 -11.49 -3.52
CA ILE A 55 19.81 -11.22 -2.08
C ILE A 55 18.60 -11.85 -1.38
N ILE A 56 17.43 -11.74 -2.01
CA ILE A 56 16.19 -12.33 -1.48
C ILE A 56 16.30 -13.85 -1.42
N TYR A 57 16.74 -14.51 -2.50
CA TYR A 57 16.90 -15.96 -2.54
C TYR A 57 17.95 -16.46 -1.55
N ASP A 58 19.10 -15.79 -1.47
CA ASP A 58 20.17 -16.15 -0.53
C ASP A 58 19.70 -16.00 0.92
N TRP A 59 18.91 -14.97 1.23
CA TRP A 59 18.29 -14.81 2.54
C TRP A 59 17.33 -15.96 2.87
N PHE A 60 16.42 -16.33 1.98
CA PHE A 60 15.50 -17.46 2.22
C PHE A 60 16.25 -18.77 2.40
N ARG A 61 17.29 -19.02 1.58
CA ARG A 61 18.14 -20.20 1.70
C ARG A 61 18.87 -20.24 3.05
N LEU A 62 19.36 -19.09 3.54
CA LEU A 62 19.97 -18.99 4.85
C LEU A 62 18.97 -19.31 5.96
N VAL A 63 17.74 -18.80 5.87
CA VAL A 63 16.66 -19.08 6.83
C VAL A 63 16.32 -20.57 6.85
N GLU A 64 16.12 -21.20 5.69
CA GLU A 64 15.84 -22.64 5.58
C GLU A 64 16.96 -23.49 6.19
N ASN A 65 18.21 -23.18 5.86
CA ASN A 65 19.37 -23.87 6.42
C ASN A 65 19.46 -23.72 7.95
N THR A 66 19.13 -22.54 8.47
CA THR A 66 19.13 -22.26 9.91
C THR A 66 18.03 -23.06 10.62
N ILE A 67 16.82 -23.07 10.06
CA ILE A 67 15.70 -23.87 10.56
C ILE A 67 16.08 -25.34 10.61
N ALA A 68 16.66 -25.87 9.53
CA ALA A 68 17.10 -27.27 9.46
C ALA A 68 18.23 -27.60 10.45
N LYS A 69 19.25 -26.74 10.54
CA LYS A 69 20.42 -26.93 11.42
C LYS A 69 20.03 -27.01 12.90
N TYR A 70 19.09 -26.18 13.34
CA TYR A 70 18.68 -26.10 14.74
C TYR A 70 17.39 -26.86 15.04
N GLY A 71 16.77 -27.50 14.04
CA GLY A 71 15.51 -28.22 14.21
C GLY A 71 14.37 -27.31 14.69
N ILE A 72 14.32 -26.06 14.20
CA ILE A 72 13.31 -25.09 14.62
C ILE A 72 11.95 -25.58 14.12
N ARG A 73 11.04 -25.88 15.05
CA ARG A 73 9.68 -26.29 14.70
C ARG A 73 8.93 -25.08 14.13
N LEU A 74 8.10 -25.32 13.12
CA LEU A 74 7.38 -24.26 12.43
C LEU A 74 6.41 -23.49 13.37
N ASP A 75 5.88 -24.13 14.42
CA ASP A 75 5.04 -23.49 15.44
C ASP A 75 5.83 -22.58 16.41
N ASN A 76 7.16 -22.69 16.40
CA ASN A 76 8.04 -21.78 17.12
C ASN A 76 8.48 -20.57 16.26
N ILE A 77 7.99 -20.46 15.01
CA ILE A 77 8.28 -19.32 14.12
C ILE A 77 7.10 -18.34 14.20
N TYR A 78 7.38 -17.14 14.70
CA TYR A 78 6.40 -16.07 14.82
C TYR A 78 6.73 -14.94 13.84
N ASN A 79 5.74 -14.52 13.06
CA ASN A 79 5.81 -13.27 12.31
C ASN A 79 5.32 -12.14 13.21
N PHE A 80 6.03 -11.02 13.26
CA PHE A 80 5.64 -9.84 14.03
C PHE A 80 5.47 -8.63 13.11
N ASP A 81 4.52 -7.76 13.43
CA ASP A 81 4.34 -6.48 12.73
C ASP A 81 3.84 -5.40 13.70
N GLU A 82 4.03 -4.15 13.30
CA GLU A 82 3.63 -2.96 14.05
C GLU A 82 2.45 -2.27 13.36
N THR A 83 1.41 -1.92 14.13
CA THR A 83 0.32 -1.08 13.65
C THR A 83 0.09 0.10 14.59
N GLY A 84 0.09 1.30 14.03
CA GLY A 84 -0.27 2.54 14.71
C GLY A 84 -1.76 2.84 14.60
N PHE A 85 -2.39 3.13 15.73
CA PHE A 85 -3.74 3.62 15.86
C PHE A 85 -3.74 5.05 16.37
N ILE A 86 -4.62 5.89 15.82
CA ILE A 86 -4.86 7.22 16.36
C ILE A 86 -6.09 7.17 17.27
N MET A 87 -5.89 7.44 18.55
CA MET A 87 -6.97 7.59 19.51
C MET A 87 -7.78 8.85 19.21
N GLY A 88 -9.11 8.71 19.21
CA GLY A 88 -10.03 9.83 18.94
C GLY A 88 -10.35 10.06 17.46
N ILE A 89 -9.79 9.27 16.54
CA ILE A 89 -10.33 9.20 15.17
C ILE A 89 -11.44 8.15 15.13
N ILE A 90 -12.67 8.61 14.97
CA ILE A 90 -13.75 7.76 14.45
C ILE A 90 -13.36 7.50 12.98
N ALA A 91 -12.73 6.35 12.72
CA ALA A 91 -12.59 5.84 11.37
C ALA A 91 -13.99 5.83 10.73
N SER A 92 -14.09 6.14 9.44
CA SER A 92 -15.36 6.30 8.71
C SER A 92 -16.22 5.02 8.78
N GLY A 93 -16.95 4.84 9.89
CA GLY A 93 -17.95 3.81 10.08
C GLY A 93 -19.27 4.30 9.50
N MET A 94 -19.99 3.41 8.82
CA MET A 94 -21.32 3.68 8.29
C MET A 94 -22.24 4.15 9.43
N VAL A 95 -22.67 5.41 9.39
CA VAL A 95 -23.63 5.96 10.37
C VAL A 95 -25.03 5.85 9.78
N ILE A 96 -25.92 5.11 10.43
CA ILE A 96 -27.35 5.13 10.12
C ILE A 96 -27.94 6.36 10.82
N THR A 97 -28.20 7.42 10.06
CA THR A 97 -28.91 8.61 10.54
C THR A 97 -30.36 8.59 10.07
N GLY A 98 -31.29 9.05 10.92
CA GLY A 98 -32.69 9.26 10.54
C GLY A 98 -32.82 10.20 9.33
N THR A 99 -33.85 9.97 8.52
CA THR A 99 -34.10 10.64 7.23
C THR A 99 -34.20 12.17 7.31
N GLU A 100 -34.39 12.74 8.50
CA GLU A 100 -34.52 14.17 8.74
C GLU A 100 -33.19 14.94 8.77
N ARG A 101 -32.03 14.24 8.82
CA ARG A 101 -30.71 14.89 8.80
C ARG A 101 -30.17 14.99 7.37
N HIS A 102 -30.43 16.12 6.72
CA HIS A 102 -29.79 16.46 5.44
C HIS A 102 -28.41 17.08 5.66
N GLY A 103 -27.36 16.26 5.57
CA GLY A 103 -25.97 16.71 5.54
C GLY A 103 -24.99 15.61 5.93
N ARG A 104 -23.78 15.63 5.35
CA ARG A 104 -22.68 14.78 5.84
C ARG A 104 -22.37 15.21 7.27
N PRO A 105 -22.46 14.34 8.29
CA PRO A 105 -22.06 14.70 9.64
C PRO A 105 -20.58 15.09 9.64
N LYS A 106 -20.29 16.32 10.07
CA LYS A 106 -18.91 16.77 10.31
C LYS A 106 -18.55 16.46 11.75
N SER A 107 -17.65 15.52 11.96
CA SER A 107 -17.03 15.31 13.26
C SER A 107 -15.88 16.31 13.40
N VAL A 108 -15.93 17.18 14.41
CA VAL A 108 -14.78 17.99 14.82
C VAL A 108 -13.86 17.08 15.63
N GLN A 109 -12.66 16.83 15.14
CA GLN A 109 -11.66 16.08 15.90
C GLN A 109 -11.10 16.96 17.03
N PRO A 110 -10.96 16.44 18.26
CA PRO A 110 -10.18 17.09 19.31
C PRO A 110 -8.73 17.32 18.80
N ARG A 111 -8.15 18.47 19.12
CA ARG A 111 -6.80 18.89 18.66
C ARG A 111 -5.62 18.07 19.23
N GLY A 112 -5.89 17.03 20.03
CA GLY A 112 -4.89 16.10 20.55
C GLY A 112 -5.14 14.71 19.99
N GLN A 113 -4.32 14.30 19.03
CA GLN A 113 -4.28 12.92 18.54
C GLN A 113 -3.20 12.17 19.32
N GLU A 114 -3.62 11.29 20.22
CA GLU A 114 -2.69 10.36 20.87
C GLU A 114 -2.52 9.13 19.97
N TRP A 115 -1.27 8.81 19.66
CA TRP A 115 -0.94 7.59 18.92
C TRP A 115 -0.74 6.44 19.90
N ILE A 116 -1.34 5.30 19.59
CA ILE A 116 -1.06 4.02 20.22
C ILE A 116 -0.48 3.11 19.15
N THR A 117 0.71 2.59 19.40
CA THR A 117 1.31 1.55 18.58
C THR A 117 1.05 0.20 19.22
N ILE A 118 0.65 -0.77 18.41
CA ILE A 118 0.49 -2.16 18.82
C ILE A 118 1.50 -3.00 18.03
N ILE A 119 2.32 -3.77 18.73
CA ILE A 119 3.15 -4.83 18.16
C ILE A 119 2.42 -6.15 18.37
N GLN A 120 2.14 -6.85 17.28
CA GLN A 120 1.46 -8.14 17.30
C GLN A 120 2.36 -9.20 16.68
N ALA A 121 2.33 -10.42 17.23
CA ALA A 121 3.02 -11.56 16.66
C ALA A 121 2.13 -12.80 16.62
N ILE A 122 2.15 -13.53 15.50
CA ILE A 122 1.39 -14.76 15.27
C ILE A 122 2.27 -15.84 14.65
N ASN A 123 2.00 -17.10 14.97
CA ASN A 123 2.62 -18.25 14.29
C ASN A 123 1.65 -18.90 13.29
N LYS A 124 2.12 -19.96 12.62
CA LYS A 124 1.33 -20.73 11.65
C LYS A 124 0.23 -21.64 12.25
N GLU A 125 0.20 -21.79 13.57
CA GLU A 125 -0.84 -22.55 14.29
C GLU A 125 -1.90 -21.60 14.89
N ASP A 126 -1.98 -20.37 14.35
CA ASP A 126 -2.86 -19.28 14.82
C ASP A 126 -2.68 -18.91 16.30
N GLN A 127 -1.52 -19.23 16.89
CA GLN A 127 -1.18 -18.77 18.24
C GLN A 127 -0.66 -17.34 18.17
N ALA A 128 -1.24 -16.47 19.00
CA ALA A 128 -0.83 -15.08 19.14
C ALA A 128 -0.06 -14.86 20.44
N ILE A 129 1.06 -14.14 20.35
CA ILE A 129 1.72 -13.58 21.53
C ILE A 129 0.86 -12.39 22.00
N PRO A 130 0.67 -12.20 23.33
CA PRO A 130 -0.02 -11.02 23.85
C PRO A 130 0.54 -9.74 23.22
N PRO A 131 -0.31 -8.87 22.66
CA PRO A 131 0.17 -7.68 21.97
C PRO A 131 0.90 -6.75 22.92
N PHE A 132 1.99 -6.15 22.44
CA PHE A 132 2.70 -5.12 23.17
C PHE A 132 2.16 -3.75 22.76
N ILE A 133 1.71 -2.95 23.72
CA ILE A 133 1.05 -1.67 23.46
C ILE A 133 1.98 -0.54 23.92
N ILE A 134 2.29 0.36 22.99
CA ILE A 134 3.13 1.53 23.22
C ILE A 134 2.25 2.77 23.09
N GLY A 135 2.09 3.51 24.18
CA GLY A 135 1.42 4.81 24.17
C GLY A 135 2.39 5.96 23.88
N ALA A 136 1.85 7.18 23.82
CA ALA A 136 2.68 8.38 23.71
C ALA A 136 3.66 8.47 24.90
N GLY A 137 4.96 8.53 24.58
CA GLY A 137 5.99 8.72 25.59
C GLY A 137 5.87 10.08 26.25
N GLN A 138 5.78 10.12 27.59
CA GLN A 138 5.79 11.38 28.35
C GLN A 138 7.22 11.92 28.57
N TYR A 139 8.20 11.03 28.58
CA TYR A 139 9.61 11.36 28.79
C TYR A 139 10.48 10.60 27.79
N GLN A 140 11.41 11.32 27.16
CA GLN A 140 12.43 10.72 26.32
C GLN A 140 13.63 10.35 27.20
N LEU A 141 13.81 9.06 27.48
CA LEU A 141 14.96 8.57 28.25
C LEU A 141 16.19 8.47 27.34
N ALA A 142 16.86 9.60 27.14
CA ALA A 142 17.99 9.72 26.22
C ALA A 142 19.16 8.76 26.51
N ASN A 143 19.27 8.26 27.75
CA ASN A 143 20.32 7.33 28.17
C ASN A 143 20.22 5.98 27.43
N TRP A 144 19.05 5.60 26.92
CA TRP A 144 18.85 4.31 26.23
C TRP A 144 19.63 4.19 24.91
N TYR A 145 19.96 5.31 24.27
CA TYR A 145 20.69 5.34 22.99
C TYR A 145 21.92 6.27 23.01
N ARG A 146 22.15 7.01 24.10
CA ARG A 146 23.40 7.75 24.32
C ARG A 146 24.44 6.96 25.11
N GLU A 147 24.00 6.02 25.94
CA GLU A 147 24.86 5.13 26.73
C GLU A 147 24.70 3.67 26.26
N SER A 148 24.32 3.46 25.00
CA SER A 148 24.31 2.11 24.45
C SER A 148 25.75 1.61 24.34
N ASN A 149 26.10 0.54 25.06
CA ASN A 149 27.34 -0.23 24.86
C ASN A 149 27.39 -0.97 23.50
N LEU A 150 26.55 -0.56 22.55
CA LEU A 150 26.57 -1.07 21.19
C LEU A 150 27.73 -0.37 20.47
N PRO A 151 28.59 -1.11 19.77
CA PRO A 151 29.66 -0.51 18.99
C PRO A 151 29.05 0.47 17.97
N GLY A 152 29.62 1.67 17.89
CA GLY A 152 29.31 2.59 16.80
C GLY A 152 29.84 2.05 15.47
N ASP A 153 29.21 2.47 14.38
CA ASP A 153 29.59 2.14 13.00
C ASP A 153 31.07 2.45 12.68
#